data_AF-A0A0S3TRR7-F1
#
_entry.id   AF-A0A0S3TRR7-F1
#
_cell.length_a   1.000
_cell.length_b   1.000
_cell.length_c   1.000
_cell.angle_alpha   90.00
_cell.angle_beta   90.00
_cell.angle_gamma   90.00
#
_symmetry.space_group_name_H-M   'P 1'
#
loop_
_entity.id
_entity.type
_entity.pdbx_description
1 polymer ?
#
loop_
_entity_poly.entity_id
_entity_poly.type
_entity_poly.pdbx_seq_one_letter_code
_entity_poly.pdbx_strand_id
1 'polypeptide(L)' 'MVKSFLSSITILPFGLEAAEQAAQIRSVLKAAGTPIGAYDLLIAATALTHNLIIVTSNVREFQRLPDLQIENWRSS' A
#
# COMPACT_ATOMS: atom_id res chain seq x y z
N MET A 1 23.26 7.70 3.66
CA MET A 1 22.24 7.10 4.54
C MET A 1 20.98 6.70 3.77
N VAL A 2 20.25 7.61 3.10
CA VAL A 2 19.10 7.21 2.26
C VAL A 2 19.55 6.52 0.96
N LYS A 3 20.47 7.12 0.19
CA LYS A 3 20.94 6.55 -1.10
C LYS A 3 21.50 5.12 -0.98
N SER A 4 22.24 4.85 0.09
CA SER A 4 22.86 3.54 0.36
C SER A 4 21.85 2.46 0.74
N PHE A 5 20.73 2.84 1.35
CA PHE A 5 19.62 1.91 1.59
C PHE A 5 18.85 1.65 0.31
N LEU A 6 18.59 2.70 -0.47
CA LEU A 6 17.87 2.59 -1.74
C LEU A 6 18.59 1.71 -2.77
N SER A 7 19.93 1.59 -2.70
CA SER A 7 20.70 0.73 -3.61
C SER A 7 20.52 -0.77 -3.37
N SER A 8 19.99 -1.19 -2.23
CA SER A 8 19.76 -2.61 -1.90
C SER A 8 18.32 -3.06 -2.07
N ILE A 9 17.44 -2.19 -2.58
CA ILE A 9 16.02 -2.48 -2.78
C ILE A 9 15.61 -2.18 -4.23
N THR A 10 14.55 -2.83 -4.68
CA THR A 10 13.93 -2.49 -5.96
C THR A 10 12.96 -1.33 -5.75
N ILE A 11 13.11 -0.26 -6.53
CA ILE A 11 12.20 0.88 -6.53
C ILE A 11 11.19 0.67 -7.65
N LEU A 12 9.92 0.53 -7.30
CA LEU A 12 8.84 0.42 -8.27
C LEU A 12 8.28 1.82 -8.58
N PRO A 13 8.11 2.18 -9.87
CA PRO A 13 7.47 3.43 -10.25
C PRO A 13 5.96 3.35 -9.99
N PHE A 14 5.36 4.46 -9.58
CA PHE A 14 3.91 4.59 -9.54
C PHE A 14 3.39 4.90 -10.94
N GLY A 15 2.78 3.91 -11.60
CA GLY A 15 2.26 4.00 -12.96
C GLY A 15 0.74 4.18 -13.04
N LEU A 16 0.22 4.16 -14.28
CA LEU A 16 -1.21 4.32 -14.55
C LEU A 16 -2.05 3.22 -13.89
N GLU A 17 -1.63 1.95 -13.98
CA GLU A 17 -2.36 0.81 -13.39
C GLU A 17 -2.52 0.98 -11.86
N ALA A 18 -1.45 1.37 -11.17
CA ALA A 18 -1.51 1.65 -9.74
C ALA A 18 -2.40 2.88 -9.42
N ALA A 19 -2.45 3.87 -10.31
CA ALA A 19 -3.33 5.03 -10.17
C ALA A 19 -4.82 4.67 -10.33
N GLU A 20 -5.15 3.82 -11.28
CA GLU A 20 -6.51 3.30 -11.48
C GLU A 20 -6.94 2.45 -10.27
N GLN A 21 -6.06 1.56 -9.81
CA GLN A 21 -6.28 0.77 -8.60
C GLN A 21 -6.50 1.67 -7.37
N ALA A 22 -5.72 2.75 -7.22
CA ALA A 22 -5.89 3.71 -6.13
C ALA A 22 -7.24 4.45 -6.21
N ALA A 23 -7.67 4.84 -7.41
CA ALA A 23 -8.97 5.49 -7.59
C ALA A 23 -10.13 4.55 -7.18
N GLN A 24 -10.05 3.29 -7.59
CA GLN A 24 -11.05 2.27 -7.25
C GLN A 24 -11.11 2.04 -5.73
N ILE A 25 -9.97 1.81 -5.09
CA ILE A 25 -9.89 1.61 -3.63
C ILE A 25 -10.47 2.82 -2.89
N ARG A 26 -10.08 4.05 -3.31
CA ARG A 26 -10.54 5.27 -2.67
C ARG A 26 -12.06 5.44 -2.78
N SER A 27 -12.62 5.10 -3.93
CA SER A 27 -14.07 5.14 -4.16
C SER A 27 -14.80 4.20 -3.19
N VAL A 28 -14.36 2.94 -3.12
CA VAL A 28 -14.95 1.91 -2.25
C VAL A 28 -14.87 2.31 -0.77
N LEU A 29 -13.68 2.68 -0.29
CA LEU A 29 -13.49 3.03 1.12
C LEU A 29 -14.20 4.32 1.51
N LYS A 30 -14.29 5.29 0.60
CA LYS A 30 -15.05 6.52 0.83
C LYS A 30 -16.55 6.23 0.94
N ALA A 31 -17.08 5.37 0.07
CA ALA A 31 -18.49 4.95 0.12
C ALA A 31 -18.81 4.17 1.41
N ALA A 32 -17.86 3.38 1.91
CA ALA A 32 -17.98 2.64 3.16
C ALA A 32 -17.78 3.51 4.43
N GLY A 33 -17.44 4.79 4.30
CA GLY A 33 -17.18 5.68 5.44
C GLY A 33 -15.88 5.41 6.18
N THR A 34 -14.95 4.66 5.58
CA THR A 34 -13.67 4.26 6.18
C THR A 34 -12.48 4.69 5.32
N PRO A 35 -12.28 6.00 5.09
CA PRO A 35 -11.22 6.50 4.22
C PRO A 35 -9.84 6.09 4.74
N ILE A 36 -8.92 5.76 3.84
CA ILE A 36 -7.51 5.47 4.13
C ILE A 36 -6.66 6.71 3.83
N GLY A 37 -5.53 6.87 4.53
CA GLY A 37 -4.57 7.94 4.28
C GLY A 37 -4.12 8.03 2.81
N ALA A 38 -3.86 9.24 2.32
CA ALA A 38 -3.56 9.45 0.90
C ALA A 38 -2.30 8.72 0.43
N TYR A 39 -1.24 8.64 1.23
CA TYR A 39 -0.03 7.90 0.87
C TYR A 39 -0.19 6.39 1.07
N ASP A 40 -0.88 5.97 2.14
CA ASP A 40 -1.19 4.55 2.38
C ASP A 40 -2.03 3.97 1.23
N LEU A 41 -2.95 4.76 0.66
CA LEU A 41 -3.68 4.41 -0.55
C LEU A 41 -2.74 4.12 -1.73
N LEU A 42 -1.78 4.99 -2.01
CA LEU A 42 -0.86 4.82 -3.15
C LEU A 42 0.05 3.61 -2.94
N ILE A 43 0.52 3.39 -1.72
CA ILE A 43 1.34 2.22 -1.35
C ILE A 43 0.52 0.94 -1.51
N ALA A 44 -0.71 0.90 -0.98
CA ALA A 44 -1.60 -0.25 -1.09
C ALA A 44 -1.97 -0.58 -2.54
N ALA A 45 -2.29 0.43 -3.34
CA ALA A 45 -2.61 0.26 -4.74
C ALA A 45 -1.40 -0.27 -5.54
N THR A 46 -0.20 0.24 -5.26
CA THR A 46 1.04 -0.26 -5.87
C THR A 46 1.27 -1.72 -5.51
N ALA A 47 1.13 -2.08 -4.23
CA ALA A 47 1.31 -3.46 -3.77
C ALA A 47 0.31 -4.42 -4.42
N LEU A 48 -0.98 -4.06 -4.49
CA LEU A 48 -2.00 -4.88 -5.15
C LEU A 48 -1.74 -5.05 -6.64
N THR A 49 -1.35 -3.97 -7.34
CA THR A 49 -1.04 -4.00 -8.78
C THR A 49 0.10 -4.98 -9.10
N HIS A 50 1.08 -5.07 -8.21
CA HIS A 50 2.23 -5.97 -8.35
C HIS A 50 2.10 -7.29 -7.58
N ASN A 51 0.94 -7.56 -6.97
CA ASN A 51 0.67 -8.75 -6.17
C ASN A 51 1.71 -8.99 -5.05
N LEU A 52 2.03 -7.93 -4.31
CA LEU A 52 3.04 -7.88 -3.24
C LEU A 52 2.44 -7.82 -1.84
N ILE A 53 3.23 -8.20 -0.85
CA ILE A 53 2.92 -8.09 0.59
C ILE A 53 3.38 -6.72 1.10
N ILE A 54 2.52 -6.04 1.88
CA ILE A 54 2.92 -4.82 2.60
C ILE A 54 3.50 -5.18 3.96
N VAL A 55 4.76 -4.78 4.18
CA VAL A 55 5.40 -4.84 5.49
C VAL A 55 5.18 -3.51 6.20
N THR A 56 4.42 -3.51 7.30
CA THR A 56 4.07 -2.28 8.03
C THR A 56 3.79 -2.51 9.50
N SER A 57 4.11 -1.52 10.33
CA SER A 57 3.63 -1.46 11.72
C SER A 57 2.24 -0.81 11.85
N ASN A 58 1.72 -0.20 10.77
CA ASN A 58 0.40 0.44 10.74
C ASN A 58 -0.68 -0.51 10.19
N VAL A 59 -0.77 -1.70 10.77
CA VAL A 59 -1.63 -2.78 10.28
C VAL A 59 -3.11 -2.35 10.17
N ARG A 60 -3.57 -1.48 11.09
CA ARG A 60 -4.97 -1.04 11.17
C ARG A 60 -5.46 -0.27 9.92
N GLU A 61 -4.61 0.53 9.27
CA GLU A 61 -5.00 1.25 8.05
C GLU A 61 -5.15 0.27 6.87
N PHE A 62 -4.18 -0.62 6.69
CA PHE A 62 -4.11 -1.52 5.54
C PHE A 62 -5.09 -2.70 5.61
N GLN A 63 -5.46 -3.17 6.80
CA GLN A 63 -6.44 -4.24 6.99
C GLN A 63 -7.86 -3.92 6.47
N ARG A 64 -8.14 -2.65 6.12
CA ARG A 64 -9.40 -2.26 5.46
C ARG A 64 -9.50 -2.80 4.02
N LEU A 65 -8.40 -3.28 3.45
CA LEU A 65 -8.31 -3.81 2.10
C LEU A 65 -8.22 -5.34 2.17
N PRO A 66 -9.31 -6.07 1.88
CA PRO A 66 -9.36 -7.52 2.11
C PRO A 66 -8.39 -8.32 1.24
N ASP A 67 -8.10 -7.84 0.03
CA ASP A 67 -7.20 -8.52 -0.91
C ASP A 67 -5.72 -8.23 -0.67
N LEU A 68 -5.40 -7.36 0.28
CA LEU A 68 -4.03 -6.94 0.55
C LEU A 68 -3.39 -7.84 1.61
N GLN A 69 -2.28 -8.49 1.24
CA GLN A 69 -1.46 -9.25 2.17
C GLN A 69 -0.57 -8.32 2.99
N ILE A 70 -0.52 -8.53 4.32
CA ILE A 70 0.17 -7.65 5.26
C ILE A 70 1.02 -8.47 6.23
N GLU A 71 2.25 -8.02 6.45
CA GLU A 71 3.13 -8.53 7.50
C GLU A 71 3.56 -7.41 8.44
N ASN A 72 3.69 -7.72 9.74
CA ASN A 72 4.24 -6.79 10.73
C ASN A 72 5.47 -7.39 11.41
N TRP A 73 6.64 -6.97 10.95
CA TRP A 73 7.93 -7.45 11.45
C TRP A 73 8.34 -6.85 12.81
N ARG A 74 7.57 -5.92 13.39
CA ARG A 74 7.82 -5.42 14.75
C ARG A 74 7.19 -6.27 15.84
N SER A 75 6.34 -7.22 15.46
CA SER A 75 5.59 -8.09 16.38
C SER A 75 6.41 -9.28 16.90
N SER A 76 7.74 -9.17 16.90
CA SER A 76 8.67 -10.21 17.37
C SER A 76 8.83 -10.18 18.88
#